data_AF-A0A4Y9RA44-F1
#
_entry.id   AF-A0A4Y9RA44-F1
#
_cell.length_a   1.000
_cell.length_b   1.000
_cell.length_c   1.000
_cell.angle_alpha   90.00
_cell.angle_beta   90.00
_cell.angle_gamma   90.00
#
_symmetry.space_group_name_H-M   'P 1'
#
loop_
_entity.id
_entity.type
_entity.pdbx_description
1 polymer ?
#
loop_
_entity_poly.entity_id
_entity_poly.type
_entity_poly.pdbx_seq_one_letter_code
_entity_poly.pdbx_strand_id
1 'polypeptide(L)'
;MKAALKGLVLAGALAPLLAGCVIYSNEAGEKITVRSGGDAATVAAEPLEAIRSVAFDGRGLSVRVDSNGCTETSTFEVAIQDGDPAELTLKRRSPDLCKALVADGAVISWTYQELGLDAGQAVRIRNPIRLPQG
;
A
#
# COMPACT_ATOMS: atom_id res chain seq x y z
N MET A 1 -57.96 50.41 -6.81
CA MET A 1 -57.62 51.68 -6.14
C MET A 1 -56.19 51.58 -5.65
N LYS A 2 -55.34 52.54 -6.04
CA LYS A 2 -53.93 52.63 -5.62
C LYS A 2 -53.86 53.26 -4.23
N ALA A 3 -53.06 52.71 -3.32
CA ALA A 3 -52.41 53.49 -2.28
C ALA A 3 -51.12 52.77 -1.85
N ALA A 4 -50.01 53.47 -2.05
CA ALA A 4 -48.68 53.08 -1.61
C ALA A 4 -48.46 53.56 -0.17
N LEU A 5 -47.63 52.85 0.60
CA LEU A 5 -46.96 53.45 1.75
C LEU A 5 -45.50 52.99 1.81
N LYS A 6 -44.63 54.00 1.83
CA LYS A 6 -43.17 53.97 1.90
C LYS A 6 -42.72 53.52 3.30
N GLY A 7 -41.57 52.85 3.39
CA GLY A 7 -40.89 52.64 4.67
C GLY A 7 -39.58 51.86 4.55
N LEU A 8 -38.48 52.60 4.55
CA LEU A 8 -37.08 52.16 4.56
C LEU A 8 -36.72 51.45 5.88
N VAL A 9 -36.12 50.24 5.85
CA VAL A 9 -35.31 49.70 6.95
C VAL A 9 -34.07 48.97 6.41
N LEU A 10 -32.93 49.60 6.67
CA LEU A 10 -31.63 49.08 7.09
C LEU A 10 -31.18 47.64 6.72
N ALA A 11 -30.00 47.63 6.09
CA ALA A 11 -28.83 46.81 6.42
C ALA A 11 -29.01 45.31 6.68
N GLY A 12 -28.42 44.53 5.78
CA GLY A 12 -28.12 43.12 6.02
C GLY A 12 -27.60 42.50 4.75
N ALA A 13 -26.29 42.57 4.52
CA ALA A 13 -25.65 41.71 3.54
C ALA A 13 -25.86 40.26 3.98
N LEU A 14 -26.93 39.63 3.51
CA LEU A 14 -27.04 38.17 3.55
C LEU A 14 -26.07 37.64 2.50
N ALA A 15 -24.83 37.41 2.93
CA ALA A 15 -23.94 36.50 2.23
C ALA A 15 -24.66 35.15 2.11
N PRO A 16 -24.74 34.55 0.91
CA PRO A 16 -25.25 33.18 0.81
C PRO A 16 -24.24 32.31 1.56
N LEU A 17 -24.63 31.78 2.71
CA LEU A 17 -23.96 30.64 3.32
C LEU A 17 -24.22 29.45 2.40
N LEU A 18 -23.44 29.37 1.32
CA LEU A 18 -23.24 28.15 0.55
C LEU A 18 -22.49 27.18 1.47
N ALA A 19 -23.21 26.60 2.43
CA ALA A 19 -22.82 25.34 3.04
C ALA A 19 -22.97 24.27 1.94
N GLY A 20 -21.93 24.16 1.11
CA GLY A 20 -21.82 23.08 0.15
C GLY A 20 -21.66 21.77 0.92
N CYS A 21 -22.67 20.92 0.89
CA CYS A 21 -22.51 19.53 1.27
C CYS A 21 -21.56 18.88 0.26
N VAL A 22 -20.33 18.57 0.67
CA VAL A 22 -19.43 17.72 -0.11
C VAL A 22 -19.93 16.29 0.05
N ILE A 23 -20.65 15.79 -0.94
CA ILE A 23 -20.93 14.35 -1.06
C ILE A 23 -19.72 13.72 -1.74
N TYR A 24 -18.91 12.98 -0.98
CA TYR A 24 -17.84 12.15 -1.52
C TYR A 24 -18.39 10.75 -1.79
N SER A 25 -18.86 10.52 -3.01
CA SER A 25 -19.12 9.16 -3.49
C SER A 25 -17.81 8.60 -4.04
N ASN A 26 -17.17 7.68 -3.33
CA ASN A 26 -16.14 6.84 -3.93
C ASN A 26 -16.82 5.63 -4.58
N GLU A 27 -17.15 5.77 -5.85
CA GLU A 27 -17.29 4.56 -6.66
C GLU A 27 -15.88 3.99 -6.83
N ALA A 28 -15.67 2.79 -6.31
CA ALA A 28 -14.43 2.06 -6.40
C ALA A 28 -13.89 2.08 -7.84
N GLY A 29 -12.68 2.63 -8.03
CA GLY A 29 -12.02 2.53 -9.33
C GLY A 29 -10.81 3.39 -9.62
N GLU A 30 -10.37 4.34 -8.78
CA GLU A 30 -9.11 5.06 -9.03
C GLU A 30 -8.51 5.61 -7.73
N LYS A 31 -7.22 5.33 -7.46
CA LYS A 31 -6.49 5.80 -6.28
C LYS A 31 -5.98 7.22 -6.52
N ILE A 32 -6.75 8.24 -6.12
CA ILE A 32 -6.28 9.64 -6.14
C ILE A 32 -5.43 9.92 -4.91
N THR A 33 -4.13 10.16 -5.10
CA THR A 33 -3.25 10.74 -4.07
C THR A 33 -3.05 12.23 -4.34
N VAL A 34 -3.61 13.10 -3.49
CA VAL A 34 -3.32 14.53 -3.52
C VAL A 34 -2.01 14.78 -2.75
N ARG A 35 -0.95 15.19 -3.46
CA ARG A 35 0.29 15.70 -2.85
C ARG A 35 0.32 17.21 -3.01
N SER A 36 0.32 17.94 -1.90
CA SER A 36 0.58 19.37 -1.86
C SER A 36 2.05 19.58 -1.52
N GLY A 37 2.82 20.22 -2.40
CA GLY A 37 4.25 20.49 -2.23
C GLY A 37 5.03 20.02 -3.46
N GLY A 38 5.40 20.98 -4.31
CA GLY A 38 6.09 20.73 -5.57
C GLY A 38 7.50 20.19 -5.38
N ASP A 39 7.78 19.11 -6.09
CA ASP A 39 8.97 18.86 -6.89
C ASP A 39 8.72 17.56 -7.65
N ALA A 40 9.20 17.49 -8.90
CA ALA A 40 9.07 16.44 -9.90
C ALA A 40 8.32 15.16 -9.47
N ALA A 41 7.23 14.84 -10.17
CA ALA A 41 6.54 13.56 -10.06
C ALA A 41 7.49 12.40 -10.42
N THR A 42 8.26 11.93 -9.45
CA THR A 42 8.83 10.59 -9.46
C THR A 42 7.65 9.63 -9.44
N VAL A 43 7.51 8.82 -10.49
CA VAL A 43 6.69 7.62 -10.46
C VAL A 43 7.15 6.83 -9.24
N ALA A 44 6.39 6.90 -8.15
CA ALA A 44 6.74 6.21 -6.93
C ALA A 44 6.60 4.72 -7.24
N ALA A 45 7.72 4.00 -7.28
CA ALA A 45 7.67 2.56 -7.39
C ALA A 45 6.75 2.02 -6.27
N GLU A 46 5.85 1.11 -6.64
CA GLU A 46 4.99 0.45 -5.66
C GLU A 46 5.86 -0.11 -4.52
N PRO A 47 5.51 0.18 -3.25
CA PRO A 47 6.37 -0.15 -2.12
C PRO A 47 6.56 -1.67 -2.00
N LEU A 48 7.80 -2.07 -1.71
CA LEU A 48 8.14 -3.47 -1.43
C LEU A 48 7.55 -3.90 -0.08
N GLU A 49 7.21 -5.19 0.04
CA GLU A 49 6.74 -5.77 1.30
C GLU A 49 7.82 -5.65 2.37
N ALA A 50 7.48 -5.16 3.55
CA ALA A 50 8.37 -5.21 4.70
C ALA A 50 8.42 -6.63 5.26
N ILE A 51 9.60 -7.24 5.29
CA ILE A 51 9.80 -8.61 5.74
C ILE A 51 10.43 -8.63 7.13
N ARG A 52 10.07 -9.60 7.97
CA ARG A 52 10.64 -9.78 9.30
C ARG A 52 11.95 -10.56 9.27
N SER A 53 12.00 -11.57 8.41
CA SER A 53 13.17 -12.41 8.22
C SER A 53 13.14 -13.09 6.87
N VAL A 54 14.32 -13.51 6.42
CA VAL A 54 14.51 -14.30 5.22
C VAL A 54 15.53 -15.39 5.49
N ALA A 55 15.27 -16.58 4.97
CA ALA A 55 16.20 -17.70 5.05
C ALA A 55 16.23 -18.43 3.71
N PHE A 56 17.44 -18.68 3.25
CA PHE A 56 17.74 -19.61 2.17
C PHE A 56 18.16 -20.93 2.81
N ASP A 57 17.43 -22.00 2.52
CA ASP A 57 17.87 -23.37 2.85
C ASP A 57 18.39 -24.06 1.58
N GLY A 58 18.96 -25.26 1.67
CA GLY A 58 19.49 -25.96 0.48
C GLY A 58 18.47 -26.30 -0.62
N ARG A 59 17.19 -25.95 -0.48
CA ARG A 59 16.10 -26.28 -1.41
C ARG A 59 15.27 -25.06 -1.84
N GLY A 60 15.28 -23.98 -1.06
CA GLY A 60 14.35 -22.89 -1.27
C GLY A 60 14.60 -21.64 -0.43
N LEU A 61 13.67 -20.71 -0.62
CA LEU A 61 13.54 -19.46 0.08
C LEU A 61 12.34 -19.54 1.02
N SER A 62 12.52 -19.09 2.25
CA SER A 62 11.42 -18.79 3.17
C SER A 62 11.51 -17.34 3.64
N VAL A 63 10.36 -16.67 3.68
CA VAL A 63 10.23 -15.27 4.10
C VAL A 63 9.16 -15.20 5.16
N ARG A 64 9.45 -14.48 6.25
CA ARG A 64 8.46 -14.16 7.29
C ARG A 64 7.94 -12.75 7.09
N VAL A 65 6.63 -12.58 7.10
CA VAL A 65 5.94 -11.30 6.87
C VAL A 65 4.88 -11.07 7.95
N ASP A 66 4.44 -9.82 8.11
CA ASP A 66 3.27 -9.51 8.94
C ASP A 66 2.02 -10.20 8.37
N SER A 67 1.14 -10.66 9.26
CA SER A 67 -0.12 -11.29 8.88
C SER A 67 -1.24 -10.95 9.86
N ASN A 68 -2.45 -10.85 9.32
CA ASN A 68 -3.71 -10.76 10.06
C ASN A 68 -4.53 -12.07 9.97
N GLY A 69 -3.95 -13.18 9.51
CA GLY A 69 -4.53 -14.52 9.58
C GLY A 69 -4.83 -15.24 8.26
N CYS A 70 -4.77 -14.57 7.12
CA CYS A 70 -4.96 -15.22 5.80
C CYS A 70 -3.82 -14.94 4.82
N THR A 71 -2.62 -14.72 5.34
CA THR A 71 -1.42 -14.67 4.50
C THR A 71 -1.11 -16.05 3.93
N GLU A 72 -1.00 -16.12 2.61
CA GLU A 72 -0.62 -17.31 1.84
C GLU A 72 0.33 -16.93 0.71
N THR A 73 1.15 -17.89 0.24
CA THR A 73 2.16 -17.66 -0.80
C THR A 73 1.58 -17.01 -2.08
N SER A 74 0.38 -17.41 -2.51
CA SER A 74 -0.33 -16.89 -3.69
C SER A 74 -0.69 -15.41 -3.63
N THR A 75 -0.81 -14.85 -2.42
CA THR A 75 -1.08 -13.41 -2.21
C THR A 75 0.14 -12.53 -2.46
N PHE A 76 1.28 -13.12 -2.79
CA PHE A 76 2.51 -12.42 -3.11
C PHE A 76 2.97 -12.63 -4.54
N GLU A 77 3.77 -11.68 -4.98
CA GLU A 77 4.58 -11.75 -6.18
C GLU A 77 6.05 -11.70 -5.75
N VAL A 78 6.82 -12.69 -6.20
CA VAL A 78 8.27 -12.67 -6.13
C VAL A 78 8.79 -12.38 -7.53
N ALA A 79 9.63 -11.37 -7.66
CA ALA A 79 10.33 -11.07 -8.89
C ALA A 79 11.84 -11.23 -8.68
N ILE A 80 12.45 -12.00 -9.57
CA ILE A 80 13.89 -12.14 -9.71
C ILE A 80 14.30 -11.33 -10.93
N GLN A 81 15.21 -10.37 -10.71
CA GLN A 81 15.86 -9.65 -11.78
C GLN A 81 17.28 -10.19 -11.95
N ASP A 82 17.61 -10.61 -13.17
CA ASP A 82 18.94 -11.09 -13.52
C ASP A 82 20.00 -10.01 -13.28
N GLY A 83 21.15 -10.42 -12.76
CA GLY A 83 22.26 -9.57 -12.38
C GLY A 83 23.33 -10.33 -11.61
N ASP A 84 24.38 -9.63 -11.20
CA ASP A 84 25.44 -10.17 -10.34
C ASP A 84 25.68 -9.24 -9.14
N PRO A 85 25.08 -9.51 -7.96
CA PRO A 85 24.15 -10.61 -7.68
C PRO A 85 22.75 -10.37 -8.29
N ALA A 86 21.98 -11.44 -8.49
CA ALA A 86 20.58 -11.34 -8.89
C ALA A 86 19.77 -10.63 -7.80
N GLU A 87 18.73 -9.88 -8.18
CA GLU A 87 17.94 -9.11 -7.24
C GLU A 87 16.56 -9.74 -7.00
N LEU A 88 16.24 -9.99 -5.73
CA LEU A 88 14.95 -10.49 -5.30
C LEU A 88 14.12 -9.36 -4.71
N THR A 89 12.88 -9.27 -5.18
CA THR A 89 11.83 -8.42 -4.62
C THR A 89 10.58 -9.22 -4.30
N LEU A 90 9.95 -8.90 -3.18
CA LEU A 90 8.67 -9.44 -2.74
C LEU A 90 7.64 -8.31 -2.66
N LYS A 91 6.46 -8.51 -3.26
CA LYS A 91 5.32 -7.58 -3.18
C LYS A 91 4.06 -8.33 -2.80
N ARG A 92 3.23 -7.73 -1.96
CA ARG A 92 1.90 -8.27 -1.63
C ARG A 92 0.90 -7.80 -2.69
N ARG A 93 0.27 -8.75 -3.39
CA ARG A 93 -0.78 -8.48 -4.40
C ARG A 93 -2.17 -8.35 -3.80
N SER A 94 -2.44 -9.10 -2.74
CA SER A 94 -3.74 -9.13 -2.07
C SER A 94 -3.59 -8.77 -0.59
N PRO A 95 -4.36 -7.81 -0.06
CA PRO A 95 -4.28 -7.43 1.34
C PRO A 95 -4.73 -8.58 2.26
N ASP A 96 -4.04 -8.74 3.39
CA ASP A 96 -4.44 -9.67 4.47
C ASP A 96 -5.52 -9.01 5.34
N LEU A 97 -6.77 -9.12 4.90
CA LEU A 97 -7.93 -8.45 5.52
C LEU A 97 -8.56 -9.24 6.67
N CYS A 98 -7.93 -10.34 7.07
CA CYS A 98 -8.38 -11.12 8.21
C CYS A 98 -8.20 -10.35 9.54
N LYS A 99 -8.78 -10.87 10.62
CA LYS A 99 -8.77 -10.22 11.95
C LYS A 99 -8.26 -11.17 13.03
N ALA A 100 -7.23 -11.95 12.71
CA ALA A 100 -6.56 -12.83 13.66
C ALA A 100 -5.23 -12.21 14.11
N LEU A 101 -4.87 -12.46 15.36
CA LEU A 101 -3.57 -12.08 15.89
C LEU A 101 -2.53 -13.15 15.48
N VAL A 102 -1.58 -12.76 14.62
CA VAL A 102 -0.43 -13.60 14.26
C VAL A 102 0.84 -12.88 14.71
N ALA A 103 1.16 -13.00 16.00
CA ALA A 103 2.21 -12.21 16.66
C ALA A 103 3.58 -12.33 15.97
N ASP A 104 3.96 -13.54 15.55
CA ASP A 104 5.23 -13.82 14.87
C ASP A 104 5.17 -13.59 13.35
N GLY A 105 3.99 -13.27 12.80
CA GLY A 105 3.78 -13.23 11.36
C GLY A 105 3.68 -14.62 10.72
N ALA A 106 3.48 -14.63 9.40
CA ALA A 106 3.36 -15.86 8.62
C ALA A 106 4.64 -16.13 7.83
N VAL A 107 4.96 -17.42 7.64
CA VAL A 107 6.08 -17.86 6.79
C VAL A 107 5.51 -18.32 5.45
N ILE A 108 6.04 -17.74 4.37
CA ILE A 108 5.77 -18.13 2.99
C ILE A 108 7.06 -18.63 2.35
N SER A 109 6.96 -19.53 1.39
CA SER A 109 8.13 -20.20 0.82
C SER A 109 7.97 -20.57 -0.65
N TRP A 110 9.11 -20.60 -1.33
CA TRP A 110 9.27 -21.07 -2.71
C TRP A 110 10.52 -21.94 -2.81
N THR A 111 10.51 -22.90 -3.72
CA THR A 111 11.70 -23.64 -4.15
C THR A 111 12.56 -22.78 -5.08
N TYR A 112 13.84 -23.12 -5.21
CA TYR A 112 14.70 -22.43 -6.18
C TYR A 112 14.25 -22.62 -7.63
N GLN A 113 13.69 -23.80 -7.95
CA GLN A 113 13.14 -24.07 -9.27
C GLN A 113 11.97 -23.13 -9.61
N GLU A 114 11.07 -22.86 -8.66
CA GLU A 114 9.97 -21.90 -8.85
C GLU A 114 10.47 -20.47 -9.05
N LEU A 115 11.61 -20.14 -8.45
CA LEU A 115 12.23 -18.82 -8.55
C LEU A 115 13.17 -18.68 -9.76
N GLY A 116 13.48 -19.77 -10.47
CA GLY A 116 14.50 -19.76 -11.53
C GLY A 116 15.91 -19.47 -11.01
N LEU A 117 16.21 -19.85 -9.76
CA LEU A 117 17.52 -19.66 -9.14
C LEU A 117 18.34 -20.95 -9.16
N ASP A 118 19.64 -20.81 -9.36
CA ASP A 118 20.59 -21.92 -9.26
C ASP A 118 21.15 -22.08 -7.84
N ALA A 119 21.49 -23.30 -7.46
CA ALA A 119 22.14 -23.57 -6.18
C ALA A 119 23.50 -22.86 -6.09
N GLY A 120 23.70 -22.05 -5.05
CA GLY A 120 24.92 -21.27 -4.84
C GLY A 120 24.96 -19.91 -5.57
N GLN A 121 23.93 -19.57 -6.35
CA GLN A 121 23.80 -18.24 -6.96
C GLN A 121 23.70 -17.15 -5.88
N ALA A 122 24.46 -16.07 -6.07
CA ALA A 122 24.39 -14.91 -5.18
C ALA A 122 23.10 -14.10 -5.44
N VAL A 123 22.35 -13.80 -4.37
CA VAL A 123 21.08 -13.07 -4.43
C VAL A 123 21.08 -11.90 -3.45
N ARG A 124 20.66 -10.72 -3.90
CA ARG A 124 20.42 -9.54 -3.08
C ARG A 124 18.93 -9.34 -2.87
N ILE A 125 18.51 -9.25 -1.61
CA ILE A 125 17.12 -8.93 -1.26
C ILE A 125 16.96 -7.43 -1.15
N ARG A 126 15.95 -6.89 -1.84
CA ARG A 126 15.66 -5.45 -1.87
C ARG A 126 14.59 -5.03 -0.87
N ASN A 127 13.86 -5.99 -0.29
CA ASN A 127 12.79 -5.74 0.67
C ASN A 127 13.33 -5.13 1.98
N PRO A 128 12.64 -4.12 2.54
CA PRO A 128 13.01 -3.58 3.84
C PRO A 128 12.79 -4.61 4.95
N ILE A 129 13.69 -4.63 5.92
CA ILE A 129 13.56 -5.47 7.12
C ILE A 129 12.78 -4.70 8.20
N ARG A 130 11.70 -5.31 8.71
CA ARG A 130 10.98 -4.86 9.89
C ARG A 130 11.56 -5.55 11.13
N LEU A 131 12.12 -4.77 12.04
CA LEU A 131 12.59 -5.27 13.33
C LEU A 131 11.40 -5.65 14.24
N PRO A 132 11.56 -6.65 15.13
CA PRO A 132 10.57 -6.94 16.16
C PRO A 132 10.28 -5.70 17.02
N GLN A 133 9.01 -5.46 17.34
CA GLN A 133 8.62 -4.48 18.36
C GLN A 133 8.62 -5.24 19.69
N GLY A 134 9.52 -4.84 20.59
CA GLY A 134 9.67 -5.45 21.92
C GLY A 134 8.52 -5.12 22.87
#